data_AF-A0A2S1FJQ4-F1
#
_entry.id   AF-A0A2S1FJQ4-F1
#
_cell.length_a   1.000
_cell.length_b   1.000
_cell.length_c   1.000
_cell.angle_alpha   90.00
_cell.angle_beta   90.00
_cell.angle_gamma   90.00
#
_symmetry.space_group_name_H-M   'P 1'
#
loop_
_entity.id
_entity.type
_entity.pdbx_description
1 polymer ?
#
loop_
_entity_poly.entity_id
_entity_poly.type
_entity_poly.pdbx_seq_one_letter_code
_entity_poly.pdbx_strand_id
1 'polypeptide(L)'
;MKRNFFPLAILAALLSASAAHAGQPADAARFSIMAPVQAAYDAYQVEANRAQNTMDKIEAELREPGLTAERRELLAVSLAALRAREAAALDKLQAESAIAQLKMADFNATR
;
A
#
# COMPACT_ATOMS: atom_id res chain seq x y z
N MET A 1 -4.06 -21.16 2.79
CA MET A 1 -3.73 -19.96 3.59
C MET A 1 -4.84 -18.94 3.44
N LYS A 2 -5.60 -18.65 4.51
CA LYS A 2 -6.69 -17.67 4.48
C LYS A 2 -6.08 -16.28 4.35
N ARG A 3 -6.32 -15.59 3.22
CA ARG A 3 -5.95 -14.19 3.01
C ARG A 3 -6.82 -13.36 3.96
N ASN A 4 -6.18 -12.69 4.93
CA ASN A 4 -6.79 -11.70 5.80
C ASN A 4 -7.25 -10.51 4.95
N PHE A 5 -8.44 -10.62 4.35
CA PHE A 5 -9.03 -9.60 3.48
C PHE A 5 -9.81 -8.52 4.26
N PHE A 6 -9.84 -8.64 5.60
CA PHE A 6 -10.75 -7.88 6.45
C PHE A 6 -10.30 -6.47 6.90
N PRO A 7 -9.01 -6.04 6.89
CA PRO A 7 -8.70 -4.66 7.34
C PRO A 7 -8.85 -3.59 6.25
N LEU A 8 -8.70 -3.94 4.96
CA LEU A 8 -8.67 -2.96 3.85
C LEU A 8 -10.07 -2.45 3.44
N ALA A 9 -11.06 -3.34 3.42
CA ALA A 9 -12.43 -2.95 3.06
C ALA A 9 -13.07 -2.00 4.10
N ILE A 10 -12.72 -2.19 5.38
CA ILE A 10 -13.19 -1.33 6.48
C ILE A 10 -12.53 0.06 6.38
N LEU A 11 -11.24 0.12 6.03
CA LEU A 11 -10.54 1.40 5.81
C LEU A 11 -11.16 2.19 4.66
N ALA A 12 -11.43 1.54 3.52
CA ALA A 12 -12.03 2.17 2.36
C ALA A 12 -13.43 2.74 2.66
N ALA A 13 -14.26 1.98 3.39
CA ALA A 13 -15.58 2.43 3.79
C ALA A 13 -15.55 3.63 4.76
N LEU A 14 -14.58 3.68 5.68
CA LEU A 14 -14.40 4.84 6.58
C LEU A 14 -13.95 6.09 5.81
N LEU A 15 -13.05 5.93 4.84
CA LEU A 15 -12.52 7.04 4.03
C LEU A 15 -13.60 7.70 3.15
N SER A 16 -14.50 6.91 2.54
CA SER A 16 -15.61 7.46 1.74
C SER A 16 -16.64 8.21 2.59
N ALA A 17 -16.87 7.78 3.83
CA ALA A 17 -17.81 8.47 4.74
C ALA A 17 -17.27 9.84 5.20
N SER A 18 -15.96 9.98 5.42
CA SER A 18 -15.36 11.25 5.87
C SER A 18 -15.29 12.33 4.79
N ALA A 19 -15.22 11.97 3.51
CA ALA A 19 -15.18 12.95 2.42
C ALA A 19 -16.53 13.66 2.18
N ALA A 20 -17.65 13.04 2.54
CA ALA A 20 -19.00 13.51 2.23
C ALA A 20 -19.59 14.52 3.25
N HIS A 21 -18.89 14.85 4.34
CA HIS A 21 -19.46 15.65 5.44
C HIS A 21 -18.51 16.72 6.04
N ALA A 22 -17.60 17.28 5.23
CA ALA A 22 -16.56 18.24 5.65
C ALA A 22 -17.07 19.63 6.14
N GLY A 23 -18.22 19.71 6.84
CA GLY A 23 -18.76 20.92 7.45
C GLY A 23 -18.47 21.06 8.95
N GLN A 24 -17.98 20.02 9.63
CA GLN A 24 -17.72 20.05 11.08
C GLN A 24 -16.20 19.97 11.40
N PRO A 25 -15.72 20.65 12.45
CA PRO A 25 -14.31 20.58 12.87
C PRO A 25 -13.88 19.15 13.26
N ALA A 26 -14.84 18.30 13.65
CA ALA A 26 -14.66 16.87 13.87
C ALA A 26 -14.13 16.14 12.62
N ASP A 27 -14.75 16.44 11.49
CA ASP A 27 -14.53 15.74 10.24
C ASP A 27 -13.28 16.26 9.56
N ALA A 28 -12.97 17.55 9.72
CA ALA A 28 -11.67 18.10 9.35
C ALA A 28 -10.51 17.44 10.11
N ALA A 29 -10.63 17.24 11.43
CA ALA A 29 -9.61 16.57 12.24
C ALA A 29 -9.43 15.10 11.83
N ARG A 30 -10.54 14.37 11.61
CA ARG A 30 -10.52 12.99 11.12
C ARG A 30 -9.89 12.88 9.73
N PHE A 31 -10.22 13.81 8.84
CA PHE A 31 -9.62 13.91 7.51
C PHE A 31 -8.11 14.14 7.59
N SER A 32 -7.65 15.07 8.43
CA SER A 32 -6.21 15.31 8.63
C SER A 32 -5.47 14.11 9.22
N ILE A 33 -6.13 13.29 10.05
CA ILE A 33 -5.56 12.03 10.57
C ILE A 33 -5.45 10.97 9.47
N MET A 34 -6.43 10.87 8.56
CA MET A 34 -6.48 9.84 7.51
C MET A 34 -5.75 10.24 6.21
N ALA A 35 -5.50 11.53 5.96
CA ALA A 35 -4.88 12.00 4.72
C ALA A 35 -3.50 11.38 4.43
N PRO A 36 -2.58 11.20 5.41
CA PRO A 36 -1.31 10.50 5.18
C PRO A 36 -1.49 9.03 4.80
N VAL A 37 -2.50 8.36 5.38
CA VAL A 37 -2.84 6.97 5.05
C VAL A 37 -3.30 6.87 3.61
N GLN A 38 -4.15 7.80 3.16
CA GLN A 38 -4.62 7.85 1.78
C GLN A 38 -3.46 8.08 0.81
N ALA A 39 -2.57 9.04 1.11
CA ALA A 39 -1.40 9.30 0.29
C ALA A 39 -0.45 8.08 0.21
N ALA A 40 -0.26 7.36 1.31
CA ALA A 40 0.52 6.13 1.33
C ALA A 40 -0.16 5.00 0.56
N TYR A 41 -1.49 4.91 0.62
CA TYR A 41 -2.28 3.92 -0.12
C TYR A 41 -2.21 4.17 -1.63
N ASP A 42 -2.35 5.42 -2.06
CA ASP A 42 -2.24 5.80 -3.47
C ASP A 42 -0.83 5.50 -4.01
N ALA A 43 0.21 5.81 -3.23
CA ALA A 43 1.60 5.48 -3.59
C ALA A 43 1.82 3.97 -3.70
N TYR A 44 1.30 3.18 -2.75
CA TYR A 44 1.34 1.72 -2.80
C TYR A 44 0.61 1.19 -4.03
N GLN A 45 -0.57 1.71 -4.35
CA GLN A 45 -1.34 1.29 -5.53
C GLN A 45 -0.59 1.56 -6.84
N VAL A 46 0.07 2.72 -6.97
CA VAL A 46 0.89 3.02 -8.14
C VAL A 46 2.06 2.03 -8.25
N GLU A 47 2.75 1.75 -7.14
CA GLU A 47 3.90 0.83 -7.16
C GLU A 47 3.45 -0.62 -7.42
N ALA A 48 2.39 -1.09 -6.77
CA ALA A 48 1.83 -2.43 -6.97
C ALA A 48 1.40 -2.66 -8.43
N ASN A 49 0.67 -1.71 -9.03
CA ASN A 49 0.23 -1.82 -10.42
C ASN A 49 1.40 -1.78 -11.43
N ARG A 50 2.42 -0.96 -11.15
CA ARG A 50 3.63 -0.87 -11.97
C ARG A 50 4.49 -2.13 -11.85
N ALA A 51 4.66 -2.62 -10.63
CA ALA A 51 5.46 -3.78 -10.31
C ALA A 51 4.83 -5.04 -10.88
N GLN A 52 3.53 -5.25 -10.74
CA GLN A 52 2.85 -6.50 -11.14
C GLN A 52 3.05 -6.83 -12.62
N ASN A 53 2.77 -5.89 -13.52
CA ASN A 53 2.98 -6.08 -14.97
C ASN A 53 4.45 -6.34 -15.36
N THR A 54 5.40 -5.81 -14.58
CA THR A 54 6.83 -5.94 -14.86
C THR A 54 7.39 -7.23 -14.29
N MET A 55 6.96 -7.58 -13.06
CA MET A 55 7.34 -8.80 -12.37
C MET A 55 6.84 -10.03 -13.11
N ASP A 56 5.59 -10.04 -13.58
CA ASP A 56 5.03 -11.16 -14.35
C ASP A 56 5.83 -11.43 -15.63
N LYS A 57 6.27 -10.37 -16.32
CA LYS A 57 7.13 -10.48 -17.51
C LYS A 57 8.52 -11.03 -17.18
N ILE A 58 9.14 -10.53 -16.11
CA ILE A 58 10.44 -11.02 -15.66
C ILE A 58 10.34 -12.49 -15.22
N GLU A 59 9.29 -12.86 -14.50
CA GLU A 59 9.04 -14.24 -14.10
C GLU A 59 8.77 -15.16 -15.29
N ALA A 60 8.10 -14.66 -16.34
CA ALA A 60 7.92 -15.40 -17.58
C ALA A 60 9.26 -15.63 -18.31
N GLU A 61 10.09 -14.59 -18.48
CA GLU A 61 11.43 -14.72 -19.08
C GLU A 61 12.32 -15.68 -18.28
N LEU A 62 12.26 -15.64 -16.94
CA LEU A 62 13.05 -16.54 -16.08
C LEU A 62 12.70 -18.03 -16.26
N ARG A 63 11.50 -18.34 -16.78
CA ARG A 63 11.04 -19.70 -17.10
C ARG A 63 11.44 -20.15 -18.51
N GLU A 64 11.93 -19.26 -19.37
CA GLU A 64 12.30 -19.62 -20.74
C GLU A 64 13.50 -20.58 -20.78
N PRO A 65 13.40 -21.70 -21.51
CA PRO A 65 14.53 -22.60 -21.71
C PRO A 65 15.55 -21.93 -22.65
N GLY A 66 16.82 -21.94 -22.28
CA GLY A 66 17.91 -21.34 -23.07
C GLY A 66 18.33 -19.93 -22.62
N LEU A 67 17.75 -19.41 -21.54
CA LEU A 67 18.19 -18.14 -20.94
C LEU A 67 19.65 -18.24 -20.45
N THR A 68 20.50 -17.32 -20.90
CA THR A 68 21.92 -17.27 -20.45
C THR A 68 22.02 -16.99 -18.96
N ALA A 69 23.11 -17.42 -18.33
CA ALA A 69 23.35 -17.21 -16.90
C ALA A 69 23.37 -15.71 -16.54
N GLU A 70 24.04 -14.89 -17.36
CA GLU A 70 24.11 -13.43 -17.17
C GLU A 70 22.72 -12.78 -17.25
N ARG A 71 21.90 -13.17 -18.24
CA ARG A 71 20.54 -12.65 -18.36
C ARG A 71 19.68 -13.08 -17.17
N ARG A 72 19.81 -14.33 -16.72
CA ARG A 72 19.11 -14.86 -15.56
C ARG A 72 19.42 -14.07 -14.30
N GLU A 73 20.70 -13.76 -14.07
CA GLU A 73 21.14 -12.98 -12.91
C GLU A 73 20.58 -11.56 -12.94
N LEU A 74 20.68 -10.86 -14.09
CA LEU A 74 20.12 -9.52 -14.24
C LEU A 74 18.61 -9.47 -13.99
N LEU A 75 17.87 -10.46 -14.49
CA LEU A 75 16.43 -10.58 -14.25
C LEU A 75 16.10 -10.88 -12.78
N ALA A 76 16.87 -11.75 -12.14
CA ALA A 76 16.70 -12.07 -10.72
C ALA A 76 16.94 -10.84 -9.82
N VAL A 77 18.00 -10.06 -10.09
CA VAL A 77 18.30 -8.81 -9.38
C VAL A 77 17.19 -7.78 -9.60
N SER A 78 16.72 -7.64 -10.85
CA SER A 78 15.64 -6.72 -11.19
C SER A 78 14.33 -7.09 -10.47
N LEU A 79 14.00 -8.37 -10.41
CA LEU A 79 12.84 -8.88 -9.70
C LEU A 79 12.94 -8.67 -8.19
N ALA A 80 14.12 -8.89 -7.60
CA ALA A 80 14.37 -8.63 -6.19
C ALA A 80 14.21 -7.14 -5.84
N ALA A 81 14.72 -6.26 -6.70
CA ALA A 81 14.56 -4.82 -6.51
C ALA A 81 13.10 -4.36 -6.60
N LEU A 82 12.30 -4.91 -7.52
CA LEU A 82 10.87 -4.62 -7.62
C LEU A 82 10.11 -5.08 -6.37
N ARG A 83 10.36 -6.31 -5.91
CA ARG A 83 9.75 -6.84 -4.67
C ARG A 83 10.12 -6.02 -3.45
N ALA A 84 11.37 -5.56 -3.36
CA ALA A 84 11.81 -4.70 -2.25
C ALA A 84 11.09 -3.34 -2.24
N ARG A 85 10.81 -2.76 -3.42
CA ARG A 85 10.05 -1.50 -3.53
C ARG A 85 8.58 -1.68 -3.15
N GLU A 86 7.96 -2.76 -3.62
CA GLU A 86 6.58 -3.11 -3.24
C GLU A 86 6.46 -3.31 -1.72
N ALA A 87 7.40 -4.07 -1.12
CA ALA A 87 7.44 -4.28 0.32
C ALA A 87 7.62 -2.97 1.10
N ALA A 88 8.55 -2.09 0.67
CA ALA A 88 8.76 -0.81 1.32
C ALA A 88 7.53 0.12 1.23
N ALA A 89 6.81 0.10 0.11
CA ALA A 89 5.57 0.87 -0.04
C ALA A 89 4.47 0.35 0.89
N LEU A 90 4.35 -0.98 1.02
CA LEU A 90 3.42 -1.62 1.94
C LEU A 90 3.76 -1.31 3.41
N ASP A 91 5.03 -1.40 3.78
CA ASP A 91 5.51 -1.08 5.14
C ASP A 91 5.17 0.36 5.51
N LYS A 92 5.36 1.30 4.56
CA LYS A 92 4.97 2.70 4.76
C LYS A 92 3.47 2.85 4.98
N LEU A 93 2.63 2.20 4.17
CA LEU A 93 1.18 2.22 4.35
C LEU A 93 0.77 1.68 5.72
N GLN A 94 1.41 0.59 6.18
CA GLN A 94 1.14 0.02 7.49
C GLN A 94 1.55 0.96 8.62
N ALA A 95 2.72 1.60 8.53
CA ALA A 95 3.20 2.57 9.50
C ALA A 95 2.25 3.78 9.60
N GLU A 96 1.85 4.36 8.47
CA GLU A 96 0.90 5.48 8.45
C GLU A 96 -0.47 5.06 9.01
N SER A 97 -0.93 3.86 8.70
CA SER A 97 -2.18 3.31 9.24
C SER A 97 -2.12 3.14 10.76
N ALA A 98 -1.01 2.63 11.30
CA ALA A 98 -0.81 2.48 12.74
C ALA A 98 -0.79 3.84 13.44
N ILE A 99 -0.09 4.83 12.87
CA ILE A 99 -0.07 6.21 13.38
C ILE A 99 -1.48 6.81 13.38
N ALA A 100 -2.25 6.61 12.29
CA ALA A 100 -3.61 7.11 12.20
C ALA A 100 -4.54 6.46 13.24
N GLN A 101 -4.39 5.17 13.52
CA GLN A 101 -5.14 4.48 14.57
C GLN A 101 -4.85 5.07 15.96
N LEU A 102 -3.58 5.33 16.28
CA LEU A 102 -3.19 5.98 17.53
C LEU A 102 -3.80 7.37 17.65
N LYS A 103 -3.64 8.21 16.62
CA LYS A 103 -4.21 9.56 16.58
C LYS A 103 -5.74 9.57 16.68
N MET A 104 -6.41 8.59 16.07
CA MET A 104 -7.86 8.45 16.15
C MET A 104 -8.31 8.01 17.55
N ALA A 105 -7.55 7.14 18.21
CA ALA A 105 -7.80 6.75 19.59
C ALA A 105 -7.66 7.95 20.55
N ASP A 106 -6.59 8.74 20.40
CA ASP A 106 -6.38 9.97 21.19
C ASP A 106 -7.49 11.01 20.93
N PHE A 107 -7.88 11.21 19.67
CA PHE A 107 -8.97 12.10 19.30
C PHE A 107 -10.31 11.66 19.93
N ASN A 108 -10.60 10.36 19.94
CA ASN A 108 -11.82 9.84 20.56
C ASN A 108 -11.79 9.92 22.10
N ALA A 109 -10.62 9.83 22.72
CA ALA A 109 -10.47 9.94 24.18
C ALA A 109 -10.61 11.39 24.69
N THR A 110 -10.43 12.38 23.83
CA THR A 110 -10.49 13.82 24.15
C THR A 110 -11.83 14.47 23.77
N ARG A 111 -12.81 13.67 23.31
CA ARG A 111 -14.18 14.08 22.97
C ARG A 111 -15.20 13.49 23.93
#